data_AF-A0AAW0AKG4-F1
#
_entry.id   AF-A0AAW0AKG4-F1
#
_cell.length_a   1.000
_cell.length_b   1.000
_cell.length_c   1.000
_cell.angle_alpha   90.00
_cell.angle_beta   90.00
_cell.angle_gamma   90.00
#
_symmetry.space_group_name_H-M   'P 1'
#
loop_
_entity.id
_entity.type
_entity.pdbx_description
1 polymer ?
#
loop_
_entity_poly.entity_id
_entity_poly.type
_entity_poly.pdbx_seq_one_letter_code
_entity_poly.pdbx_strand_id
1 'polypeptide(L)'
;MQHLDLSFVIPPNITKPEDILPTAIFAKTIERGFSFMDLLDTLLPLNIPNRSSLIKLYNGLMPLDYRRKLKADFEAGKVRVLIVTDTAAYGFDVRNIRRVITTDFEESEDDFGDSIQRWGRAGRDGQLAEVIAFAPPWVWNLPEGTAPSTKAEQDNEDRRNKLGPIRAFFNPTIHFCSRHATLHHNSEPFPLDNITPDCCGLIHDPNASTVDLAIVQKWQEHITQQAAESSEGSASLRPCVDGAFRVLDKAMRESLTHMLDRWSHRKWEEIRPSREYPILDKAHLCFDLANLKIIARDWEYFDECGPLLLKFLVETMSGFDQIHDELVNPGESDDGGNGCKVGGNKEDLLDRLSGFPFHISCIDLSY
;
A
#
# COMPACT_ATOMS: atom_id res chain seq x y z
N MET A 1 8.99 1.95 -6.75
CA MET A 1 7.68 1.73 -6.11
C MET A 1 6.57 2.07 -7.09
N GLN A 2 5.68 1.12 -7.40
CA GLN A 2 4.44 1.43 -8.13
C GLN A 2 3.43 2.08 -7.16
N HIS A 3 2.53 2.92 -7.67
CA HIS A 3 1.40 3.53 -6.91
C HIS A 3 1.76 4.51 -5.78
N LEU A 4 2.92 5.18 -5.86
CA LEU A 4 3.36 6.15 -4.84
C LEU A 4 2.31 7.25 -4.55
N ASP A 5 1.43 7.53 -5.52
CA ASP A 5 0.32 8.46 -5.36
C ASP A 5 -0.69 8.08 -4.28
N LEU A 6 -0.67 6.85 -3.75
CA LEU A 6 -1.47 6.43 -2.58
C LEU A 6 -0.80 6.71 -1.22
N SER A 7 0.48 7.12 -1.22
CA SER A 7 1.25 7.27 0.01
C SER A 7 0.67 8.30 0.98
N PHE A 8 -0.12 9.26 0.52
CA PHE A 8 -0.85 10.22 1.36
C PHE A 8 -1.85 9.58 2.34
N VAL A 9 -2.22 8.32 2.13
CA VAL A 9 -3.05 7.56 3.09
C VAL A 9 -2.32 7.38 4.42
N ILE A 10 -0.98 7.29 4.41
CA ILE A 10 -0.16 7.20 5.61
C ILE A 10 0.47 8.58 5.88
N PRO A 11 0.06 9.30 6.94
CA PRO A 11 0.70 10.55 7.30
C PRO A 11 2.18 10.31 7.66
N PRO A 12 3.12 11.17 7.21
CA PRO A 12 4.56 10.94 7.40
C PRO A 12 4.98 11.05 8.88
N ASN A 13 4.20 11.78 9.70
CA ASN A 13 4.45 11.96 11.12
C ASN A 13 3.48 11.14 11.99
N ILE A 14 3.05 9.97 11.51
CA ILE A 14 2.17 9.07 12.26
C ILE A 14 2.84 8.65 13.59
N THR A 15 2.09 8.77 14.68
CA THR A 15 2.53 8.37 16.03
C THR A 15 1.65 7.27 16.62
N LYS A 16 0.40 7.18 16.16
CA LYS A 16 -0.59 6.20 16.61
C LYS A 16 -1.50 5.79 15.44
N PRO A 17 -2.13 4.60 15.51
CA PRO A 17 -3.07 4.15 14.48
C PRO A 17 -4.18 5.16 14.18
N GLU A 18 -4.57 5.96 15.17
CA GLU A 18 -5.64 6.94 15.06
C GLU A 18 -5.37 8.08 14.10
N ASP A 19 -4.10 8.33 13.77
CA ASP A 19 -3.71 9.38 12.84
C ASP A 19 -4.06 8.99 11.37
N ILE A 20 -4.24 7.70 11.07
CA ILE A 20 -4.67 7.21 9.75
C ILE A 20 -6.20 7.28 9.67
N LEU A 21 -6.77 8.15 8.84
CA LEU A 21 -8.23 8.21 8.67
C LEU A 21 -8.81 6.83 8.29
N PRO A 22 -9.95 6.41 8.87
CA PRO A 22 -10.67 5.21 8.42
C PRO A 22 -10.96 5.28 6.91
N THR A 23 -10.20 4.49 6.14
CA THR A 23 -10.12 4.60 4.68
C THR A 23 -10.54 3.31 4.01
N ALA A 24 -11.40 3.40 3.00
CA ALA A 24 -11.70 2.31 2.08
C ALA A 24 -11.08 2.61 0.71
N ILE A 25 -10.25 1.71 0.19
CA ILE A 25 -9.62 1.83 -1.13
C ILE A 25 -10.21 0.77 -2.06
N PHE A 26 -10.84 1.16 -3.14
CA PHE A 26 -11.36 0.24 -4.14
C PHE A 26 -10.32 -0.08 -5.20
N ALA A 27 -10.07 -1.37 -5.38
CA ALA A 27 -9.13 -1.90 -6.36
C ALA A 27 -9.85 -2.84 -7.33
N LYS A 28 -9.57 -2.72 -8.63
CA LYS A 28 -10.20 -3.57 -9.64
C LYS A 28 -9.88 -5.06 -9.48
N THR A 29 -8.66 -5.39 -9.05
CA THR A 29 -8.19 -6.78 -8.92
C THR A 29 -7.58 -7.06 -7.54
N ILE A 30 -7.51 -8.35 -7.19
CA ILE A 30 -6.86 -8.83 -5.96
C ILE A 30 -5.37 -8.45 -5.96
N GLU A 31 -4.69 -8.61 -7.08
CA GLU A 31 -3.26 -8.31 -7.24
C GLU A 31 -2.96 -6.83 -7.02
N ARG A 32 -3.79 -5.93 -7.59
CA ARG A 32 -3.69 -4.49 -7.35
C ARG A 32 -3.96 -4.17 -5.89
N GLY A 33 -5.01 -4.76 -5.32
CA GLY A 33 -5.32 -4.59 -3.91
C GLY A 33 -4.18 -5.03 -2.98
N PHE A 34 -3.53 -6.14 -3.28
CA PHE A 34 -2.33 -6.59 -2.58
C PHE A 34 -1.18 -5.60 -2.74
N SER A 35 -0.95 -5.09 -3.95
CA SER A 35 0.12 -4.13 -4.23
C SER A 35 -0.06 -2.82 -3.47
N PHE A 36 -1.30 -2.33 -3.33
CA PHE A 36 -1.62 -1.17 -2.48
C PHE A 36 -1.37 -1.48 -1.01
N MET A 37 -1.77 -2.67 -0.54
CA MET A 37 -1.55 -3.09 0.84
C MET A 37 -0.06 -3.13 1.18
N ASP A 38 0.76 -3.69 0.28
CA ASP A 38 2.21 -3.82 0.44
C ASP A 38 2.91 -2.45 0.49
N LEU A 39 2.54 -1.55 -0.44
CA LEU A 39 3.03 -0.18 -0.43
C LEU A 39 2.69 0.53 0.88
N LEU A 40 1.42 0.57 1.26
CA LEU A 40 0.98 1.32 2.43
C LEU A 40 1.53 0.72 3.72
N ASP A 41 1.64 -0.61 3.82
CA ASP A 41 2.27 -1.26 4.95
C ASP A 41 3.74 -0.90 5.03
N THR A 42 4.47 -0.77 3.91
CA THR A 42 5.88 -0.33 3.89
C THR A 42 6.07 1.06 4.49
N LEU A 43 5.11 1.97 4.32
CA LEU A 43 5.18 3.34 4.82
C LEU A 43 4.91 3.45 6.34
N LEU A 44 4.41 2.41 7.00
CA LEU A 44 4.14 2.45 8.42
C LEU A 44 5.45 2.35 9.24
N PRO A 45 5.70 3.27 10.19
CA PRO A 45 6.82 3.15 11.12
C PRO A 45 6.75 1.87 11.96
N LEU A 46 7.93 1.35 12.34
CA LEU A 46 8.07 0.09 13.08
C LEU A 46 7.44 0.12 14.48
N ASN A 47 7.44 1.30 15.11
CA ASN A 47 6.96 1.52 16.47
C ASN A 47 5.43 1.68 16.58
N ILE A 48 4.70 1.57 15.47
CA ILE A 48 3.24 1.66 15.51
C ILE A 48 2.64 0.37 16.07
N PRO A 49 1.82 0.44 17.15
CA PRO A 49 1.22 -0.75 17.74
C PRO A 49 0.27 -1.42 16.76
N ASN A 50 0.26 -2.76 16.78
CA ASN A 50 -0.60 -3.59 15.93
C ASN A 50 -0.49 -3.28 14.42
N ARG A 51 0.66 -2.77 13.95
CA ARG A 51 0.94 -2.38 12.56
C ARG A 51 0.37 -3.33 11.50
N SER A 52 0.58 -4.64 11.68
CA SER A 52 0.15 -5.69 10.76
C SER A 52 -1.38 -5.85 10.63
N SER A 53 -2.15 -5.25 11.54
CA SER A 53 -3.61 -5.25 11.53
C SER A 53 -4.22 -3.99 10.92
N LEU A 54 -3.44 -2.92 10.72
CA LEU A 54 -3.96 -1.61 10.33
C LEU A 54 -4.44 -1.55 8.88
N ILE A 55 -3.82 -2.32 7.99
CA ILE A 55 -4.10 -2.31 6.56
C ILE A 55 -4.45 -3.74 6.14
N LYS A 56 -5.65 -3.93 5.58
CA LYS A 56 -6.15 -5.26 5.20
C LYS A 56 -6.79 -5.25 3.82
N LEU A 57 -6.50 -6.28 3.05
CA LEU A 57 -7.22 -6.61 1.83
C LEU A 57 -8.55 -7.30 2.20
N TYR A 58 -9.60 -7.00 1.44
CA TYR A 58 -10.92 -7.59 1.52
C TYR A 58 -11.32 -8.01 0.11
N ASN A 59 -11.39 -9.31 -0.16
CA ASN A 59 -11.70 -9.84 -1.48
C ASN A 59 -12.64 -11.06 -1.41
N GLY A 60 -13.17 -11.47 -2.57
CA GLY A 60 -14.18 -12.52 -2.68
C GLY A 60 -13.69 -13.93 -2.34
N LEU A 61 -12.38 -14.19 -2.40
CA LEU A 61 -11.78 -15.49 -2.06
C LEU A 61 -11.67 -15.68 -0.54
N MET A 62 -11.75 -14.60 0.24
CA MET A 62 -11.62 -14.70 1.69
C MET A 62 -12.84 -15.40 2.34
N PRO A 63 -12.60 -16.31 3.32
CA PRO A 63 -13.66 -16.97 4.06
C PRO A 63 -14.67 -15.98 4.65
N LEU A 64 -15.95 -16.39 4.68
CA LEU A 64 -17.02 -15.49 5.13
C LEU A 64 -16.81 -14.98 6.57
N ASP A 65 -16.36 -15.84 7.48
CA ASP A 65 -16.11 -15.45 8.87
C ASP A 65 -14.92 -14.50 8.99
N TYR A 66 -13.89 -14.67 8.16
CA TYR A 66 -12.79 -13.71 8.06
C TYR A 66 -13.27 -12.34 7.57
N ARG A 67 -14.09 -12.31 6.52
CA ARG A 67 -14.68 -11.07 5.99
C ARG A 67 -15.57 -10.37 7.02
N ARG A 68 -16.39 -11.11 7.76
CA ARG A 68 -17.20 -10.56 8.86
C ARG A 68 -16.32 -9.97 9.97
N LYS A 69 -15.27 -10.69 10.36
CA LYS A 69 -14.30 -10.22 11.36
C LYS A 69 -13.58 -8.95 10.90
N LEU A 70 -13.12 -8.89 9.66
CA LEU A 70 -12.47 -7.70 9.11
C LEU A 70 -13.37 -6.47 9.13
N LYS A 71 -14.65 -6.63 8.76
CA LYS A 71 -15.63 -5.54 8.86
C LYS A 71 -15.78 -5.06 10.31
N ALA A 72 -15.97 -5.97 11.25
CA ALA A 72 -16.09 -5.63 12.66
C ALA A 72 -14.81 -4.97 13.22
N ASP A 73 -13.63 -5.46 12.82
CA ASP A 73 -12.34 -4.90 13.22
C ASP A 73 -12.11 -3.50 12.60
N PHE A 74 -12.61 -3.23 11.40
CA PHE A 74 -12.61 -1.89 10.80
C PHE A 74 -13.56 -0.94 11.53
N GLU A 75 -14.79 -1.38 11.81
CA GLU A 75 -15.75 -0.58 12.58
C GLU A 75 -15.24 -0.26 14.00
N ALA A 76 -14.51 -1.20 14.61
CA ALA A 76 -13.85 -1.03 15.91
C ALA A 76 -12.54 -0.21 15.84
N GLY A 77 -12.09 0.22 14.65
CA GLY A 77 -10.88 1.01 14.46
C GLY A 77 -9.56 0.24 14.57
N LYS A 78 -9.59 -1.09 14.67
CA LYS A 78 -8.39 -1.94 14.66
C LYS A 78 -7.78 -2.06 13.27
N VAL A 79 -8.62 -2.06 12.24
CA VAL A 79 -8.21 -1.85 10.84
C VAL A 79 -8.49 -0.39 10.52
N ARG A 80 -7.50 0.31 9.95
CA ARG A 80 -7.61 1.72 9.56
C ARG A 80 -7.80 1.88 8.06
N VAL A 81 -7.21 1.00 7.28
CA VAL A 81 -7.31 1.01 5.82
C VAL A 81 -7.80 -0.35 5.36
N LEU A 82 -8.96 -0.37 4.69
CA LEU A 82 -9.49 -1.57 4.06
C LEU A 82 -9.42 -1.41 2.54
N ILE A 83 -8.69 -2.31 1.89
CA ILE A 83 -8.57 -2.36 0.44
C ILE A 83 -9.58 -3.37 -0.06
N VAL A 84 -10.59 -2.94 -0.81
CA VAL A 84 -11.75 -3.74 -1.21
C VAL A 84 -11.68 -4.00 -2.70
N THR A 85 -11.74 -5.27 -3.12
CA THR A 85 -11.80 -5.60 -4.55
C THR A 85 -13.21 -5.42 -5.10
N ASP A 86 -13.35 -5.11 -6.39
CA ASP A 86 -14.66 -4.91 -7.03
C ASP A 86 -15.61 -6.10 -6.83
N THR A 87 -15.11 -7.32 -6.98
CA THR A 87 -15.86 -8.56 -6.75
C THR A 87 -16.41 -8.68 -5.32
N ALA A 88 -15.83 -7.97 -4.36
CA ALA A 88 -16.20 -8.00 -2.95
C ALA A 88 -16.90 -6.71 -2.49
N ALA A 89 -16.96 -5.68 -3.34
CA ALA A 89 -17.61 -4.40 -3.04
C ALA A 89 -19.13 -4.55 -2.89
N TYR A 90 -19.73 -5.49 -3.63
CA TYR A 90 -21.14 -5.84 -3.47
C TYR A 90 -21.38 -6.51 -2.10
N GLY A 91 -22.26 -5.92 -1.30
CA GLY A 91 -22.49 -6.34 0.09
C GLY A 91 -21.39 -5.92 1.09
N PHE A 92 -20.43 -5.07 0.68
CA PHE A 92 -19.48 -4.41 1.58
C PHE A 92 -20.14 -3.27 2.37
N ASP A 93 -21.07 -3.60 3.27
CA ASP A 93 -21.68 -2.60 4.16
C ASP A 93 -20.84 -2.45 5.43
N VAL A 94 -20.18 -1.31 5.56
CA VAL A 94 -19.40 -0.88 6.72
C VAL A 94 -19.73 0.57 6.98
N ARG A 95 -20.01 0.90 8.24
CA ARG A 95 -20.33 2.27 8.66
C ARG A 95 -19.02 3.05 8.83
N ASN A 96 -19.03 4.25 9.40
CA ASN A 96 -17.83 5.00 9.83
C ASN A 96 -16.64 5.22 8.86
N ILE A 97 -16.78 5.03 7.54
CA ILE A 97 -15.72 5.37 6.58
C ILE A 97 -15.56 6.89 6.52
N ARG A 98 -14.32 7.38 6.70
CA ARG A 98 -13.95 8.80 6.59
C ARG A 98 -13.37 9.17 5.24
N ARG A 99 -12.73 8.22 4.56
CA ARG A 99 -12.14 8.43 3.24
C ARG A 99 -12.47 7.25 2.33
N VAL A 100 -12.99 7.54 1.14
CA VAL A 100 -13.13 6.53 0.07
C VAL A 100 -12.18 6.91 -1.07
N ILE A 101 -11.40 5.93 -1.54
CA ILE A 101 -10.47 6.10 -2.66
C ILE A 101 -10.84 5.14 -3.78
N THR A 102 -11.00 5.64 -5.00
CA THR A 102 -11.14 4.83 -6.22
C THR A 102 -9.92 5.04 -7.11
N THR A 103 -9.09 4.00 -7.29
CA THR A 103 -7.81 4.11 -8.00
C THR A 103 -7.90 3.85 -9.50
N ASP A 104 -8.94 3.14 -9.91
CA ASP A 104 -9.17 2.74 -11.29
C ASP A 104 -10.12 3.74 -11.95
N PHE A 105 -9.78 4.14 -13.17
CA PHE A 105 -10.58 5.04 -13.96
C PHE A 105 -11.54 4.25 -14.86
N GLU A 106 -12.78 4.72 -14.91
CA GLU A 106 -13.88 4.10 -15.62
C GLU A 106 -14.31 5.03 -16.76
N GLU A 107 -14.32 4.51 -17.99
CA GLU A 107 -14.63 5.29 -19.21
C GLU A 107 -16.12 5.21 -19.59
N SER A 108 -16.86 4.23 -19.07
CA SER A 108 -18.27 4.03 -19.38
C SER A 108 -19.18 4.72 -18.36
N GLU A 109 -20.36 5.18 -18.81
CA GLU A 109 -21.34 5.81 -17.92
C GLU A 109 -21.91 4.82 -16.89
N ASP A 110 -22.07 3.54 -17.26
CA ASP A 110 -22.55 2.49 -16.33
C ASP A 110 -21.55 2.30 -15.19
N ASP A 111 -20.25 2.22 -15.51
CA ASP A 111 -19.19 2.07 -14.50
C ASP A 111 -19.13 3.32 -13.59
N PHE A 112 -19.35 4.52 -14.13
CA PHE A 112 -19.42 5.75 -13.32
C PHE A 112 -20.51 5.67 -12.22
N GLY A 113 -21.64 5.04 -12.52
CA GLY A 113 -22.67 4.72 -11.53
C GLY A 113 -22.14 3.84 -10.39
N ASP A 114 -21.33 2.83 -10.69
CA ASP A 114 -20.67 1.99 -9.69
C ASP A 114 -19.67 2.79 -8.85
N SER A 115 -18.90 3.71 -9.46
CA SER A 115 -18.05 4.66 -8.73
C SER A 115 -18.85 5.51 -7.74
N ILE A 116 -20.00 6.07 -8.14
CA ILE A 116 -20.88 6.83 -7.25
C ILE A 116 -21.36 5.96 -6.08
N GLN A 117 -21.73 4.70 -6.33
CA GLN A 117 -22.13 3.78 -5.26
C GLN A 117 -20.98 3.48 -4.28
N ARG A 118 -19.73 3.36 -4.77
CA ARG A 118 -18.54 3.20 -3.92
C ARG A 118 -18.31 4.45 -3.07
N TRP A 119 -18.39 5.64 -3.66
CA TRP A 119 -18.22 6.93 -2.96
C TRP A 119 -19.28 7.17 -1.89
N GLY A 120 -20.53 6.78 -2.15
CA GLY A 120 -21.65 6.87 -1.20
C GLY A 120 -21.52 5.99 0.05
N ARG A 121 -20.40 5.30 0.24
CA ARG A 121 -20.04 4.60 1.49
C ARG A 121 -19.36 5.52 2.49
N ALA A 122 -18.77 6.62 2.05
CA ALA A 122 -18.19 7.65 2.91
C ALA A 122 -19.30 8.34 3.73
N GLY A 123 -19.02 8.67 5.01
CA GLY A 123 -19.87 9.57 5.79
C GLY A 123 -21.30 9.10 6.09
N ARG A 124 -21.59 7.79 6.03
CA ARG A 124 -22.94 7.22 6.29
C ARG A 124 -23.49 7.46 7.70
N ASP A 125 -22.66 7.91 8.63
CA ASP A 125 -23.03 8.33 9.99
C ASP A 125 -23.31 9.85 10.09
N GLY A 126 -23.32 10.57 8.97
CA GLY A 126 -23.57 12.01 8.89
C GLY A 126 -22.37 12.89 9.26
N GLN A 127 -21.19 12.30 9.49
CA GLN A 127 -19.96 13.05 9.75
C GLN A 127 -19.25 13.41 8.46
N LEU A 128 -18.39 14.44 8.53
CA LEU A 128 -17.56 14.84 7.39
C LEU A 128 -16.69 13.66 6.93
N ALA A 129 -16.67 13.45 5.61
CA ALA A 129 -15.89 12.43 4.95
C ALA A 129 -15.48 12.93 3.57
N GLU A 130 -14.44 12.33 3.02
CA GLU A 130 -13.88 12.72 1.73
C GLU A 130 -13.84 11.56 0.75
N VAL A 131 -13.85 11.93 -0.53
CA VAL A 131 -13.80 11.01 -1.66
C VAL A 131 -12.66 11.46 -2.55
N ILE A 132 -11.78 10.53 -2.91
CA ILE A 132 -10.64 10.76 -3.77
C ILE A 132 -10.74 9.80 -4.95
N ALA A 133 -10.86 10.37 -6.15
CA ALA A 133 -10.95 9.60 -7.37
C ALA A 133 -9.72 9.87 -8.24
N PHE A 134 -9.06 8.79 -8.65
CA PHE A 134 -7.94 8.86 -9.58
C PHE A 134 -8.47 8.82 -11.01
N ALA A 135 -7.82 9.58 -11.88
CA ALA A 135 -8.01 9.47 -13.30
C ALA A 135 -6.66 9.68 -14.03
N PRO A 136 -6.53 9.21 -15.28
CA PRO A 136 -5.32 9.39 -16.06
C PRO A 136 -5.24 10.81 -16.66
N PRO A 137 -4.05 11.43 -16.76
CA PRO A 137 -3.89 12.85 -17.10
C PRO A 137 -4.65 13.33 -18.35
N TRP A 138 -4.92 12.44 -19.31
CA TRP A 138 -5.66 12.76 -20.52
C TRP A 138 -7.14 13.08 -20.30
N VAL A 139 -7.72 12.84 -19.12
CA VAL A 139 -9.12 13.18 -18.78
C VAL A 139 -9.28 14.68 -18.48
N TRP A 140 -8.21 15.35 -18.07
CA TRP A 140 -8.20 16.75 -17.66
C TRP A 140 -8.34 17.64 -18.88
N ASN A 141 -9.10 18.72 -18.76
CA ASN A 141 -9.21 19.76 -19.77
C ASN A 141 -7.81 20.33 -20.04
N LEU A 142 -7.45 20.38 -21.33
CA LEU A 142 -6.21 21.00 -21.75
C LEU A 142 -6.41 22.52 -21.84
N PRO A 143 -5.33 23.32 -21.70
CA PRO A 143 -5.38 24.75 -21.96
C PRO A 143 -5.98 25.06 -23.32
N GLU A 144 -6.73 26.16 -23.41
CA GLU A 144 -7.37 26.59 -24.64
C GLU A 144 -6.32 26.80 -25.75
N GLY A 145 -6.59 26.28 -26.95
CA GLY A 145 -5.66 26.33 -28.08
C GLY A 145 -4.62 25.20 -28.13
N THR A 146 -4.65 24.24 -27.19
CA THR A 146 -3.82 23.04 -27.27
C THR A 146 -4.40 22.09 -28.33
N ALA A 147 -3.80 22.03 -29.52
CA ALA A 147 -4.18 21.07 -30.56
C ALA A 147 -3.36 19.78 -30.42
N PRO A 148 -3.95 18.59 -30.66
CA PRO A 148 -3.18 17.36 -30.68
C PRO A 148 -2.15 17.40 -31.82
N SER A 149 -0.90 17.18 -31.47
CA SER A 149 0.25 17.13 -32.39
C SER A 149 0.58 15.70 -32.83
N THR A 150 0.08 14.71 -32.09
CA THR A 150 0.30 13.29 -32.34
C THR A 150 -1.01 12.51 -32.46
N LYS A 151 -0.95 11.33 -33.08
CA LYS A 151 -2.09 10.41 -33.14
C LYS A 151 -2.59 10.00 -31.75
N ALA A 152 -1.68 9.78 -30.81
CA ALA A 152 -2.03 9.43 -29.43
C ALA A 152 -2.77 10.58 -28.70
N GLU A 153 -2.35 11.83 -28.92
CA GLU A 153 -3.06 13.00 -28.37
C GLU A 153 -4.45 13.14 -28.98
N GLN A 154 -4.59 12.89 -30.29
CA GLN A 154 -5.88 12.92 -30.96
C GLN A 154 -6.81 11.80 -30.46
N ASP A 155 -6.29 10.58 -30.28
CA ASP A 155 -7.06 9.47 -29.71
C ASP A 155 -7.50 9.76 -28.27
N ASN A 156 -6.65 10.43 -27.48
CA ASN A 156 -6.98 10.88 -26.12
C ASN A 156 -8.07 11.97 -26.11
N GLU A 157 -8.03 12.91 -27.06
CA GLU A 157 -9.08 13.91 -27.23
C GLU A 157 -10.41 13.26 -27.60
N ASP A 158 -10.41 12.33 -28.57
CA ASP A 158 -11.59 11.58 -28.99
C ASP A 158 -12.19 10.77 -27.83
N ARG A 159 -11.36 10.15 -26.99
CA ARG A 159 -11.79 9.45 -25.77
C ARG A 159 -12.40 10.40 -24.76
N ARG A 160 -11.74 11.53 -24.49
CA ARG A 160 -12.23 12.54 -23.54
C ARG A 160 -13.58 13.12 -23.94
N ASN A 161 -13.81 13.31 -25.24
CA ASN A 161 -15.08 13.83 -25.75
C ASN A 161 -16.24 12.84 -25.59
N LYS A 162 -15.97 11.56 -25.36
CA LYS A 162 -16.98 10.52 -25.12
C LYS A 162 -17.34 10.31 -23.65
N LEU A 163 -16.62 10.93 -22.72
CA LEU A 163 -16.78 10.72 -21.27
C LEU A 163 -18.08 11.31 -20.67
N GLY A 164 -18.84 12.11 -21.43
CA GLY A 164 -20.12 12.68 -20.97
C GLY A 164 -20.03 13.31 -19.57
N PRO A 165 -20.85 12.87 -18.58
CA PRO A 165 -20.86 13.42 -17.22
C PRO A 165 -19.56 13.16 -16.42
N ILE A 166 -18.83 12.09 -16.74
CA ILE A 166 -17.55 11.73 -16.10
C ILE A 166 -16.53 12.86 -16.31
N ARG A 167 -16.51 13.43 -17.52
CA ARG A 167 -15.62 14.56 -17.82
C ARG A 167 -15.85 15.73 -16.87
N ALA A 168 -17.11 16.07 -16.62
CA ALA A 168 -17.46 17.20 -15.77
C ALA A 168 -17.13 16.95 -14.30
N PHE A 169 -17.21 15.69 -13.83
CA PHE A 169 -16.81 15.30 -12.48
C PHE A 169 -15.33 15.61 -12.20
N PHE A 170 -14.43 15.25 -13.13
CA PHE A 170 -12.98 15.46 -13.01
C PHE A 170 -12.53 16.86 -13.44
N ASN A 171 -13.40 17.66 -14.04
CA ASN A 171 -13.11 19.02 -14.50
C ASN A 171 -14.12 20.02 -13.93
N PRO A 172 -14.17 20.18 -12.60
CA PRO A 172 -15.13 21.07 -11.97
C PRO A 172 -14.86 22.53 -12.35
N THR A 173 -15.92 23.32 -12.42
CA THR A 173 -15.86 24.79 -12.60
C THR A 173 -16.54 25.47 -11.42
N ILE A 174 -16.37 26.79 -11.31
CA ILE A 174 -17.05 27.63 -10.30
C ILE A 174 -18.59 27.54 -10.33
N HIS A 175 -19.17 27.05 -11.44
CA HIS A 175 -20.61 26.92 -11.63
C HIS A 175 -21.08 25.47 -11.74
N PHE A 176 -20.15 24.51 -11.84
CA PHE A 176 -20.44 23.10 -12.06
C PHE A 176 -19.39 22.24 -11.34
N CYS A 177 -19.67 21.92 -10.08
CA CYS A 177 -18.77 21.11 -9.25
C CYS A 177 -19.00 19.60 -9.46
N SER A 178 -18.10 18.78 -8.90
CA SER A 178 -18.20 17.31 -8.99
C SER A 178 -19.52 16.77 -8.40
N ARG A 179 -20.06 17.40 -7.34
CA ARG A 179 -21.39 17.05 -6.81
C ARG A 179 -22.53 17.39 -7.76
N HIS A 180 -22.42 18.49 -8.51
CA HIS A 180 -23.39 18.81 -9.55
C HIS A 180 -23.30 17.78 -10.69
N ALA A 181 -22.09 17.38 -11.08
CA ALA A 181 -21.90 16.34 -12.09
C ALA A 181 -22.58 15.01 -11.73
N THR A 182 -22.47 14.56 -10.47
CA THR A 182 -23.12 13.31 -10.02
C THR A 182 -24.64 13.42 -9.98
N LEU A 183 -25.19 14.54 -9.48
CA LEU A 183 -26.63 14.77 -9.46
C LEU A 183 -27.21 14.87 -10.87
N HIS A 184 -26.51 15.57 -11.77
CA HIS A 184 -26.90 15.67 -13.17
C HIS A 184 -26.92 14.31 -13.87
N HIS A 185 -25.92 13.45 -13.63
CA HIS A 185 -25.90 12.08 -14.16
C HIS A 185 -27.13 11.27 -13.72
N ASN A 186 -27.55 11.41 -12.46
CA ASN A 186 -28.74 10.72 -11.93
C ASN A 186 -30.07 11.40 -12.29
N SER A 187 -30.06 12.45 -13.12
CA SER A 187 -31.25 13.27 -13.42
C SER A 187 -31.88 13.89 -12.16
N GLU A 188 -31.07 14.20 -11.15
CA GLU A 188 -31.49 14.83 -9.90
C GLU A 188 -31.24 16.35 -9.94
N PRO A 189 -32.15 17.16 -9.37
CA PRO A 189 -31.98 18.61 -9.34
C PRO A 189 -30.83 19.01 -8.41
N PHE A 190 -29.97 19.92 -8.87
CA PHE A 190 -28.95 20.55 -8.03
C PHE A 190 -29.51 21.81 -7.35
N PRO A 191 -29.59 21.87 -6.01
CA PRO A 191 -30.11 23.03 -5.31
C PRO A 191 -29.08 24.17 -5.32
N LEU A 192 -29.16 25.06 -6.31
CA LEU A 192 -28.27 26.22 -6.48
C LEU A 192 -28.26 27.17 -5.26
N ASP A 193 -29.37 27.19 -4.50
CA ASP A 193 -29.53 28.06 -3.32
C ASP A 193 -28.74 27.60 -2.08
N ASN A 194 -28.15 26.40 -2.11
CA ASN A 194 -27.43 25.79 -0.99
C ASN A 194 -25.94 25.53 -1.29
N ILE A 195 -25.35 26.24 -2.27
CA ILE A 195 -23.91 26.18 -2.50
C ILE A 195 -23.21 26.95 -1.37
N THR A 196 -22.85 26.25 -0.30
CA THR A 196 -21.88 26.79 0.66
C THR A 196 -20.46 26.67 0.07
N PRO A 197 -19.52 27.54 0.45
CA PRO A 197 -18.09 27.33 0.16
C PRO A 197 -17.58 25.94 0.59
N ASP A 198 -18.27 25.31 1.54
CA ASP A 198 -17.96 24.00 2.10
C ASP A 198 -18.66 22.81 1.39
N CYS A 199 -19.48 23.05 0.36
CA CYS A 199 -20.39 22.05 -0.23
C CYS A 199 -19.67 20.86 -0.92
N CYS A 200 -18.39 21.03 -1.29
CA CYS A 200 -17.63 20.06 -2.10
C CYS A 200 -16.18 19.80 -1.62
N GLY A 201 -15.71 20.38 -0.51
CA GLY A 201 -14.35 20.16 0.00
C GLY A 201 -13.18 20.72 -0.85
N LEU A 202 -13.42 21.05 -2.11
CA LEU A 202 -12.49 21.77 -2.97
C LEU A 202 -12.95 23.21 -3.09
N ILE A 203 -12.07 24.12 -2.63
CA ILE A 203 -11.88 25.43 -3.26
C ILE A 203 -12.07 25.21 -4.77
N HIS A 204 -12.90 25.99 -5.45
CA HIS A 204 -13.10 25.93 -6.90
C HIS A 204 -11.82 26.27 -7.72
N ASP A 205 -10.64 26.08 -7.13
CA ASP A 205 -9.33 26.28 -7.73
C ASP A 205 -8.75 24.92 -8.17
N PRO A 206 -8.87 24.57 -9.46
CA PRO A 206 -8.25 23.37 -10.02
C PRO A 206 -6.71 23.36 -9.91
N ASN A 207 -6.08 24.46 -9.49
CA ASN A 207 -4.64 24.58 -9.27
C ASN A 207 -4.24 24.53 -7.79
N ALA A 208 -5.17 24.33 -6.85
CA ALA A 208 -4.84 24.25 -5.44
C ALA A 208 -3.97 23.01 -5.16
N SER A 209 -2.75 23.23 -4.70
CA SER A 209 -1.91 22.16 -4.13
C SER A 209 -2.64 21.57 -2.94
N THR A 210 -2.98 20.28 -3.01
CA THR A 210 -3.66 19.60 -1.91
C THR A 210 -2.66 19.17 -0.83
N VAL A 211 -3.14 19.06 0.40
CA VAL A 211 -2.37 18.47 1.51
C VAL A 211 -1.87 17.08 1.13
N ASP A 212 -2.66 16.32 0.36
CA ASP A 212 -2.31 14.99 -0.09
C ASP A 212 -1.08 14.99 -1.03
N LEU A 213 -1.04 15.90 -2.02
CA LEU A 213 0.12 16.03 -2.93
C LEU A 213 1.39 16.39 -2.16
N ALA A 214 1.29 17.26 -1.16
CA ALA A 214 2.42 17.60 -0.30
C ALA A 214 2.90 16.39 0.53
N ILE A 215 2.00 15.50 0.94
CA ILE A 215 2.38 14.25 1.63
C ILE A 215 3.07 13.29 0.65
N VAL A 216 2.53 13.12 -0.57
CA VAL A 216 3.15 12.25 -1.59
C VAL A 216 4.58 12.72 -1.88
N GLN A 217 4.78 14.03 -2.04
CA GLN A 217 6.11 14.60 -2.26
C GLN A 217 7.07 14.28 -1.11
N LYS A 218 6.61 14.42 0.15
CA LYS A 218 7.43 14.07 1.32
C LYS A 218 7.85 12.60 1.34
N TRP A 219 6.94 11.69 0.98
CA TRP A 219 7.27 10.27 0.87
C TRP A 219 8.26 10.01 -0.25
N GLN A 220 8.10 10.68 -1.40
CA GLN A 220 9.04 10.57 -2.51
C GLN A 220 10.45 11.02 -2.13
N GLU A 221 10.56 12.14 -1.40
CA GLU A 221 11.82 12.66 -0.88
C GLU A 221 12.44 11.67 0.12
N HIS A 222 11.65 11.16 1.08
CA HIS A 222 12.10 10.20 2.08
C HIS A 222 12.62 8.89 1.48
N ILE A 223 11.88 8.31 0.52
CA ILE A 223 12.28 7.08 -0.16
C ILE A 223 13.57 7.31 -0.98
N THR A 224 13.68 8.46 -1.62
CA THR A 224 14.87 8.80 -2.42
C THR A 224 16.10 8.98 -1.52
N GLN A 225 15.94 9.62 -0.35
CA GLN A 225 17.01 9.77 0.64
C GLN A 225 17.46 8.41 1.18
N GLN A 226 16.52 7.53 1.57
CA GLN A 226 16.85 6.17 2.01
C GLN A 226 17.58 5.37 0.92
N ALA A 227 17.15 5.51 -0.34
CA ALA A 227 17.82 4.87 -1.47
C ALA A 227 19.25 5.39 -1.67
N ALA A 228 19.48 6.71 -1.52
CA ALA A 228 20.80 7.32 -1.61
C ALA A 228 21.73 6.87 -0.46
N GLU A 229 21.24 6.89 0.77
CA GLU A 229 21.97 6.41 1.96
C GLU A 229 22.33 4.91 1.84
N SER A 230 21.41 4.09 1.32
CA SER A 230 21.66 2.67 1.09
C SER A 230 22.66 2.38 -0.04
N SER A 231 22.84 3.31 -0.98
CA SER A 231 23.77 3.15 -2.11
C SER A 231 25.18 3.69 -1.82
N GLU A 232 25.31 4.69 -0.95
CA GLU A 232 26.62 5.13 -0.42
C GLU A 232 27.14 4.21 0.70
N GLY A 233 26.24 3.54 1.44
CA GLY A 233 26.55 2.50 2.43
C GLY A 233 26.64 1.07 1.88
N SER A 234 26.46 0.87 0.56
CA SER A 234 26.55 -0.46 -0.06
C SER A 234 28.00 -0.91 -0.22
N ALA A 235 28.66 -1.19 0.90
CA ALA A 235 29.61 -2.28 0.90
C ALA A 235 28.82 -3.53 0.45
N SER A 236 29.02 -3.92 -0.82
CA SER A 236 28.64 -5.21 -1.41
C SER A 236 28.08 -6.18 -0.37
N LEU A 237 26.74 -6.24 -0.23
CA LEU A 237 26.03 -7.18 0.62
C LEU A 237 26.26 -8.61 0.10
N ARG A 238 27.46 -9.11 0.35
CA ARG A 238 27.85 -10.50 0.13
C ARG A 238 27.62 -11.24 1.45
N PRO A 239 27.29 -12.53 1.38
CA PRO A 239 27.44 -13.42 2.53
C PRO A 239 28.84 -13.31 3.13
N CYS A 240 29.07 -13.94 4.29
CA CYS A 240 30.42 -14.19 4.77
C CYS A 240 31.32 -14.74 3.64
N VAL A 241 32.64 -14.63 3.77
CA VAL A 241 33.66 -14.94 2.73
C VAL A 241 33.46 -16.31 2.02
N ASP A 242 32.71 -17.24 2.65
CA ASP A 242 32.42 -18.60 2.18
C ASP A 242 31.04 -18.79 1.52
N GLY A 243 30.24 -17.73 1.36
CA GLY A 243 28.93 -17.77 0.69
C GLY A 243 27.72 -18.04 1.59
N ALA A 244 27.89 -18.34 2.88
CA ALA A 244 26.79 -18.60 3.83
C ALA A 244 26.55 -17.43 4.82
N PHE A 245 25.32 -17.32 5.34
CA PHE A 245 24.98 -16.42 6.46
C PHE A 245 25.34 -17.05 7.82
N ARG A 246 25.35 -16.26 8.89
CA ARG A 246 25.56 -16.81 10.24
C ARG A 246 24.38 -17.69 10.66
N VAL A 247 24.68 -18.70 11.48
CA VAL A 247 23.66 -19.60 12.04
C VAL A 247 22.78 -18.83 13.02
N LEU A 248 21.47 -18.90 12.81
CA LEU A 248 20.49 -18.23 13.67
C LEU A 248 20.45 -18.86 15.07
N ASP A 249 20.49 -18.01 16.08
CA ASP A 249 20.16 -18.41 17.46
C ASP A 249 18.64 -18.56 17.67
N LYS A 250 18.25 -18.96 18.88
CA LYS A 250 16.86 -19.25 19.24
C LYS A 250 15.93 -18.05 19.03
N ALA A 251 16.31 -16.85 19.46
CA ALA A 251 15.47 -15.66 19.37
C ALA A 251 15.32 -15.19 17.91
N MET A 252 16.40 -15.30 17.13
CA MET A 252 16.38 -14.99 15.70
C MET A 252 15.54 -16.00 14.91
N ARG A 253 15.56 -17.29 15.29
CA ARG A 253 14.68 -18.31 14.69
C ARG A 253 13.20 -18.07 15.02
N GLU A 254 12.89 -17.71 16.26
CA GLU A 254 11.52 -17.34 16.65
C GLU A 254 11.06 -16.13 15.83
N SER A 255 11.91 -15.10 15.69
CA SER A 255 11.64 -13.93 14.86
C SER A 255 11.45 -14.27 13.38
N LEU A 256 12.33 -15.10 12.81
CA LEU A 256 12.20 -15.58 11.42
C LEU A 256 10.92 -16.37 11.21
N THR A 257 10.52 -17.19 12.20
CA THR A 257 9.25 -17.94 12.16
C THR A 257 8.08 -16.97 12.07
N HIS A 258 8.05 -15.92 12.90
CA HIS A 258 7.01 -14.89 12.84
C HIS A 258 6.99 -14.12 11.52
N MET A 259 8.17 -13.83 10.96
CA MET A 259 8.28 -13.14 9.67
C MET A 259 7.82 -14.04 8.51
N LEU A 260 8.19 -15.32 8.51
CA LEU A 260 7.71 -16.32 7.54
C LEU A 260 6.20 -16.58 7.67
N ASP A 261 5.69 -16.63 8.90
CA ASP A 261 4.25 -16.74 9.19
C ASP A 261 3.50 -15.55 8.60
N ARG A 262 3.95 -14.32 8.86
CA ARG A 262 3.36 -13.11 8.28
C ARG A 262 3.48 -13.05 6.76
N TRP A 263 4.65 -13.38 6.20
CA TRP A 263 4.89 -13.43 4.76
C TRP A 263 3.93 -14.43 4.09
N SER A 264 3.80 -15.62 4.66
CA SER A 264 2.91 -16.66 4.16
C SER A 264 1.43 -16.30 4.32
N HIS A 265 1.01 -15.75 5.46
CA HIS A 265 -0.37 -15.34 5.72
C HIS A 265 -0.83 -14.19 4.82
N ARG A 266 0.06 -13.25 4.49
CA ARG A 266 -0.27 -12.13 3.59
C ARG A 266 -0.44 -12.59 2.14
N LYS A 267 0.26 -13.65 1.73
CA LYS A 267 0.20 -14.17 0.36
C LYS A 267 -0.83 -15.29 0.15
N TRP A 268 -1.12 -16.12 1.16
CA TRP A 268 -1.77 -17.43 0.93
C TRP A 268 -2.72 -17.89 2.06
N GLU A 269 -3.94 -17.34 2.15
CA GLU A 269 -4.93 -17.76 3.16
C GLU A 269 -5.49 -19.18 2.91
N GLU A 270 -5.49 -19.67 1.67
CA GLU A 270 -6.13 -20.96 1.30
C GLU A 270 -5.18 -22.17 1.22
N ILE A 271 -3.85 -21.98 1.21
CA ILE A 271 -2.91 -23.03 0.78
C ILE A 271 -2.32 -23.87 1.94
N ARG A 272 -2.43 -23.46 3.22
CA ARG A 272 -1.73 -24.18 4.30
C ARG A 272 -2.56 -24.51 5.55
N PRO A 273 -2.77 -25.80 5.83
CA PRO A 273 -3.07 -26.32 7.17
C PRO A 273 -1.79 -26.60 8.00
N SER A 274 -0.62 -26.71 7.36
CA SER A 274 0.65 -27.08 8.03
C SER A 274 1.57 -25.86 8.20
N ARG A 275 1.93 -25.58 9.47
CA ARG A 275 2.76 -24.44 9.91
C ARG A 275 4.26 -24.72 9.94
N GLU A 276 4.70 -25.87 9.44
CA GLU A 276 6.12 -26.21 9.45
C GLU A 276 6.84 -25.55 8.27
N TYR A 277 7.86 -24.74 8.57
CA TYR A 277 8.75 -24.15 7.59
C TYR A 277 10.01 -25.03 7.48
N PRO A 278 10.13 -25.90 6.46
CA PRO A 278 11.27 -26.83 6.34
C PRO A 278 12.62 -26.13 6.19
N ILE A 279 12.58 -24.83 5.91
CA ILE A 279 13.73 -23.95 5.71
C ILE A 279 14.27 -23.33 7.01
N LEU A 280 13.54 -23.37 8.13
CA LEU A 280 13.86 -22.54 9.31
C LEU A 280 15.26 -22.84 9.88
N ASP A 281 15.56 -24.12 10.08
CA ASP A 281 16.85 -24.56 10.63
C ASP A 281 18.02 -24.40 9.66
N LYS A 282 17.72 -24.19 8.37
CA LYS A 282 18.72 -24.11 7.29
C LYS A 282 18.68 -22.78 6.54
N ALA A 283 17.97 -21.78 7.06
CA ALA A 283 17.81 -20.47 6.41
C ALA A 283 19.14 -19.79 6.10
N HIS A 284 20.14 -20.02 6.96
CA HIS A 284 21.51 -19.54 6.79
C HIS A 284 22.25 -20.06 5.55
N LEU A 285 21.74 -21.14 4.94
CA LEU A 285 22.26 -21.74 3.71
C LEU A 285 21.47 -21.29 2.46
N CYS A 286 20.36 -20.57 2.64
CA CYS A 286 19.44 -20.19 1.57
C CYS A 286 19.80 -18.83 0.96
N PHE A 287 20.99 -18.71 0.37
CA PHE A 287 21.47 -17.47 -0.27
C PHE A 287 21.40 -17.50 -1.81
N ASP A 288 21.16 -18.68 -2.39
CA ASP A 288 20.88 -18.85 -3.81
C ASP A 288 19.72 -19.84 -4.03
N LEU A 289 19.18 -19.83 -5.25
CA LEU A 289 18.00 -20.63 -5.59
C LEU A 289 18.32 -22.13 -5.62
N ALA A 290 19.56 -22.51 -5.90
CA ALA A 290 19.98 -23.91 -5.94
C ALA A 290 19.95 -24.52 -4.53
N ASN A 291 20.51 -23.83 -3.54
CA ASN A 291 20.50 -24.23 -2.15
C ASN A 291 19.09 -24.22 -1.56
N LEU A 292 18.30 -23.19 -1.87
CA LEU A 292 16.90 -23.16 -1.44
C LEU A 292 16.12 -24.34 -2.03
N LYS A 293 16.36 -24.71 -3.30
CA LYS A 293 15.72 -25.89 -3.94
C LYS A 293 16.10 -27.19 -3.27
N ILE A 294 17.35 -27.35 -2.84
CA ILE A 294 17.81 -28.53 -2.12
C ILE A 294 17.15 -28.63 -0.74
N ILE A 295 17.05 -27.50 -0.03
CA ILE A 295 16.50 -27.44 1.33
C ILE A 295 14.97 -27.58 1.32
N ALA A 296 14.31 -26.99 0.33
CA ALA A 296 12.86 -27.04 0.13
C ALA A 296 12.44 -28.06 -0.95
N ARG A 297 13.22 -29.14 -1.13
CA ARG A 297 13.02 -30.13 -2.21
C ARG A 297 11.64 -30.79 -2.24
N ASP A 298 11.00 -30.88 -1.06
CA ASP A 298 9.70 -31.51 -0.86
C ASP A 298 8.57 -30.46 -0.82
N TRP A 299 8.87 -29.20 -1.19
CA TRP A 299 7.90 -28.11 -1.20
C TRP A 299 7.23 -27.97 -2.57
N GLU A 300 5.97 -28.41 -2.65
CA GLU A 300 5.16 -28.45 -3.88
C GLU A 300 5.05 -27.10 -4.61
N TYR A 301 5.19 -25.99 -3.89
CA TYR A 301 5.06 -24.63 -4.44
C TYR A 301 6.42 -23.98 -4.74
N PHE A 302 7.52 -24.74 -4.73
CA PHE A 302 8.85 -24.18 -4.93
C PHE A 302 9.00 -23.46 -6.28
N ASP A 303 8.46 -24.02 -7.35
CA ASP A 303 8.62 -23.42 -8.68
C ASP A 303 7.88 -22.07 -8.81
N GLU A 304 6.78 -21.89 -8.07
CA GLU A 304 6.02 -20.64 -8.02
C GLU A 304 6.58 -19.63 -7.00
N CYS A 305 7.02 -20.11 -5.84
CA CYS A 305 7.32 -19.27 -4.68
C CYS A 305 8.80 -19.21 -4.31
N GLY A 306 9.63 -20.12 -4.82
CA GLY A 306 11.05 -20.26 -4.48
C GLY A 306 11.85 -18.98 -4.71
N PRO A 307 11.76 -18.32 -5.88
CA PRO A 307 12.49 -17.07 -6.14
C PRO A 307 12.10 -15.93 -5.17
N LEU A 308 10.81 -15.82 -4.83
CA LEU A 308 10.31 -14.79 -3.92
C LEU A 308 10.71 -15.08 -2.48
N LEU A 309 10.63 -16.34 -2.06
CA LEU A 309 11.09 -16.79 -0.75
C LEU A 309 12.60 -16.60 -0.60
N LEU A 310 13.38 -16.85 -1.65
CA LEU A 310 14.81 -16.61 -1.64
C LEU A 310 15.13 -15.14 -1.40
N LYS A 311 14.48 -14.24 -2.14
CA LYS A 311 14.66 -12.79 -1.96
C LYS A 311 14.36 -12.38 -0.52
N PHE A 312 13.22 -12.83 0.01
CA PHE A 312 12.83 -12.61 1.41
C PHE A 312 13.89 -13.11 2.40
N LEU A 313 14.39 -14.34 2.21
CA LEU A 313 15.37 -14.94 3.11
C LEU A 313 16.70 -14.20 3.06
N VAL A 314 17.20 -13.85 1.88
CA VAL A 314 18.45 -13.10 1.72
C VAL A 314 18.37 -11.76 2.45
N GLU A 315 17.29 -11.00 2.24
CA GLU A 315 17.07 -9.71 2.90
C GLU A 315 16.97 -9.86 4.43
N THR A 316 16.21 -10.84 4.90
CA THR A 316 16.01 -11.08 6.34
C THR A 316 17.31 -11.52 7.02
N MET A 317 18.06 -12.43 6.39
CA MET A 317 19.31 -12.97 6.92
C MET A 317 20.42 -11.91 6.94
N SER A 318 20.48 -11.04 5.93
CA SER A 318 21.39 -9.89 5.94
C SER A 318 21.07 -8.92 7.08
N GLY A 319 19.80 -8.63 7.35
CA GLY A 319 19.40 -7.80 8.48
C GLY A 319 19.77 -8.43 9.84
N PHE A 320 19.65 -9.76 9.95
CA PHE A 320 20.07 -10.51 11.13
C PHE A 320 21.59 -10.40 11.40
N ASP A 321 22.41 -10.51 10.36
CA ASP A 321 23.87 -10.39 10.48
C ASP A 321 24.27 -8.97 10.91
N GLN A 322 23.62 -7.93 10.36
CA GLN A 322 23.85 -6.53 10.76
C GLN A 322 23.58 -6.30 12.25
N ILE A 323 22.44 -6.79 12.76
CA ILE A 323 22.08 -6.64 14.18
C ILE A 323 23.06 -7.40 15.07
N HIS A 324 23.50 -8.57 14.64
CA HIS A 324 24.51 -9.31 15.37
C HIS A 324 25.82 -8.51 15.45
N ASP A 325 26.28 -7.93 14.34
CA ASP A 325 27.51 -7.13 14.31
C ASP A 325 27.37 -5.85 15.17
N GLU A 326 26.21 -5.19 15.19
CA GLU A 326 25.89 -4.05 16.08
C GLU A 326 25.98 -4.43 17.57
N LEU A 327 25.52 -5.63 17.93
CA LEU A 327 25.54 -6.14 19.32
C LEU A 327 26.95 -6.55 19.78
N VAL A 328 27.79 -7.02 18.86
CA VAL A 328 29.16 -7.47 19.17
C VAL A 328 30.17 -6.33 19.16
N ASN A 329 30.00 -5.34 18.27
CA ASN A 329 30.89 -4.19 18.13
C ASN A 329 30.13 -2.85 18.28
N PRO A 330 29.67 -2.50 19.49
CA PRO A 330 28.86 -1.29 19.72
C PRO A 330 29.64 0.05 19.60
N GLY A 331 30.80 0.07 18.94
CA GLY A 331 31.77 1.17 19.03
C GLY A 331 32.63 1.49 17.80
N GLU A 332 32.38 0.90 16.63
CA GLU A 332 33.06 1.28 15.37
C GLU A 332 32.05 1.79 14.34
N SER A 333 31.37 2.89 14.66
CA SER A 333 30.75 3.75 13.66
C SER A 333 31.48 5.11 13.73
N ASP A 334 32.54 5.25 12.93
CA ASP A 334 33.21 6.51 12.64
C ASP A 334 32.25 7.38 11.80
N ASP A 335 31.52 8.30 12.43
CA ASP A 335 31.74 9.75 12.26
C ASP A 335 30.58 10.61 12.85
N GLY A 336 30.96 11.48 13.78
CA GLY A 336 30.43 12.84 14.02
C GLY A 336 28.93 13.14 14.01
N GLY A 337 28.24 13.00 15.16
CA GLY A 337 26.94 13.66 15.35
C GLY A 337 26.15 13.27 16.59
N ASN A 338 26.43 13.94 17.70
CA ASN A 338 25.59 14.11 18.91
C ASN A 338 24.80 12.89 19.44
N GLY A 339 25.34 12.30 20.50
CA GLY A 339 24.86 11.13 21.23
C GLY A 339 23.35 10.97 21.42
N CYS A 340 22.87 9.81 20.96
CA CYS A 340 21.86 9.03 21.66
C CYS A 340 22.40 7.60 21.80
N LYS A 341 22.92 7.24 22.97
CA LYS A 341 23.34 5.85 23.25
C LYS A 341 22.08 5.00 23.37
N VAL A 342 21.66 4.37 22.27
CA VAL A 342 20.60 3.36 22.29
C VAL A 342 21.25 2.02 22.65
N GLY A 343 21.39 1.76 23.95
CA GLY A 343 21.58 0.41 24.44
C GLY A 343 20.26 -0.35 24.35
N GLY A 344 19.85 -0.75 23.14
CA GLY A 344 18.70 -1.61 22.92
C GLY A 344 19.04 -3.05 23.28
N ASN A 345 18.22 -3.71 24.11
CA ASN A 345 18.35 -5.15 24.33
C ASN A 345 18.14 -5.86 22.98
N LYS A 346 18.78 -7.02 22.79
CA LYS A 346 18.68 -7.86 21.58
C LYS A 346 17.23 -8.11 21.14
N GLU A 347 16.31 -8.26 22.08
CA GLU A 347 14.87 -8.43 21.81
C GLU A 347 14.25 -7.21 21.09
N ASP A 348 14.63 -5.99 21.50
CA ASP A 348 14.14 -4.72 20.92
C ASP A 348 14.69 -4.51 19.49
N LEU A 349 15.93 -4.97 19.25
CA LEU A 349 16.55 -4.97 17.92
C LEU A 349 15.94 -6.01 16.97
N LEU A 350 15.63 -7.21 17.47
CA LEU A 350 14.96 -8.26 16.67
C LEU A 350 13.52 -7.88 16.33
N ASP A 351 12.81 -7.17 17.22
CA ASP A 351 11.50 -6.60 16.93
C ASP A 351 11.55 -5.58 15.78
N ARG A 352 12.66 -4.83 15.63
CA ARG A 352 12.88 -3.93 14.46
C ARG A 352 12.97 -4.70 13.14
N LEU A 353 13.61 -5.88 13.11
CA LEU A 353 13.65 -6.73 11.89
C LEU A 353 12.28 -7.27 11.51
N SER A 354 11.46 -7.60 12.51
CA SER A 354 10.10 -8.09 12.29
C SER A 354 9.19 -7.09 11.58
N GLY A 355 9.58 -5.82 11.48
CA GLY A 355 8.83 -4.78 10.78
C GLY A 355 9.49 -4.26 9.50
N PHE A 356 10.60 -4.83 9.02
CA PHE A 356 11.18 -4.43 7.73
C PHE A 356 10.15 -4.52 6.60
N PRO A 357 10.12 -3.54 5.69
CA PRO A 357 9.26 -3.59 4.52
C PRO A 357 9.83 -4.61 3.55
N PHE A 358 9.28 -5.82 3.53
CA PHE A 358 9.61 -6.81 2.51
C PHE A 358 9.06 -6.34 1.17
N HIS A 359 9.76 -5.42 0.51
CA HIS A 359 9.38 -4.91 -0.80
C HIS A 359 9.74 -5.96 -1.85
N ILE A 360 8.90 -6.98 -1.97
CA ILE A 360 8.96 -7.95 -3.06
C ILE A 360 8.07 -7.43 -4.18
N SER A 361 8.63 -6.50 -4.96
CA SER A 361 8.17 -6.23 -6.33
C SER A 361 8.08 -7.58 -7.06
N CYS A 362 6.87 -8.02 -7.40
CA CYS A 362 6.71 -9.08 -8.38
C CYS A 362 7.32 -8.58 -9.69
N ILE A 363 8.36 -9.28 -10.15
CA ILE A 363 8.81 -9.18 -11.53
C ILE A 363 7.70 -9.78 -12.38
N ASP A 364 7.35 -9.00 -13.39
CA ASP A 364 6.36 -9.24 -14.43
C ASP A 364 6.48 -10.64 -15.05
N LEU A 365 5.37 -11.37 -15.05
CA LEU A 365 5.19 -12.52 -15.93
C LEU A 365 3.87 -12.33 -16.68
N SER A 366 3.98 -11.75 -17.88
CA SER A 366 3.02 -11.67 -19.00
C SER A 366 1.78 -10.78 -18.75
N TYR A 367 1.49 -9.74 -19.55
CA TYR A 367 1.56 -9.55 -21.02
C TYR A 367 1.93 -8.12 -21.43
#